data_AF-A0A2N6D3S0-F1
#
_entry.id   AF-A0A2N6D3S0-F1
#
_cell.length_a   1.000
_cell.length_b   1.000
_cell.length_c   1.000
_cell.angle_alpha   90.00
_cell.angle_beta   90.00
_cell.angle_gamma   90.00
#
_symmetry.space_group_name_H-M   'P 1'
#
loop_
_entity.id
_entity.type
_entity.pdbx_description
1 polymer ?
#
loop_
_entity_poly.entity_id
_entity_poly.type
_entity_poly.pdbx_seq_one_letter_code
_entity_poly.pdbx_strand_id
1 'polypeptide(L)'
;MKKLAVIMLIVFSMALVAIAADKGPETINLAEKWGLETKKSPVIFDHAKHQQNNTCTDCHATAEGGALVSGGKTFDPKAMVASGELKKGGTKNDVHDELCWKCHKEKKVPKGKSCKTCHE
;
A
#
# COMPACT_ATOMS: atom_id res chain seq x y z
N MET A 1 8.00 24.50 58.23
CA MET A 1 8.53 24.33 56.86
C MET A 1 8.21 22.90 56.43
N LYS A 2 6.95 22.48 56.28
CA LYS A 2 5.96 22.82 55.24
C LYS A 2 6.51 22.64 53.82
N LYS A 3 6.22 21.45 53.26
CA LYS A 3 5.84 21.21 51.86
C LYS A 3 6.93 21.37 50.78
N LEU A 4 7.98 20.56 50.75
CA LEU A 4 8.94 20.61 49.62
C LEU A 4 9.57 19.25 49.23
N ALA A 5 8.94 18.10 49.54
CA ALA A 5 9.53 16.78 49.25
C ALA A 5 8.57 15.82 48.52
N VAL A 6 7.67 16.33 47.68
CA VAL A 6 6.68 15.50 46.93
C VAL A 6 6.67 15.81 45.43
N ILE A 7 7.65 16.57 44.91
CA ILE A 7 7.66 17.01 43.51
C ILE A 7 8.97 16.61 42.83
N MET A 8 9.32 15.32 42.81
CA MET A 8 10.41 14.84 41.94
C MET A 8 10.33 13.34 41.63
N LEU A 9 9.13 12.78 41.48
CA LEU A 9 8.95 11.39 41.04
C LEU A 9 7.72 11.21 40.11
N ILE A 10 7.44 12.23 39.29
CA ILE A 10 6.40 12.18 38.23
C ILE A 10 7.06 12.47 36.87
N VAL A 11 8.26 11.94 36.66
CA VAL A 11 9.01 12.09 35.39
C VAL A 11 9.46 10.71 34.94
N PHE A 12 8.51 9.82 34.64
CA PHE A 12 8.66 8.80 33.58
C PHE A 12 7.39 7.96 33.36
N SER A 13 6.21 8.56 33.40
CA SER A 13 4.99 7.89 32.92
C SER A 13 4.82 8.12 31.42
N MET A 14 5.87 7.89 30.62
CA MET A 14 5.69 7.74 29.17
C MET A 14 5.02 6.40 28.94
N ALA A 15 3.69 6.41 29.04
CA ALA A 15 2.86 5.38 28.43
C ALA A 15 3.24 5.35 26.95
N LEU A 16 4.10 4.40 26.58
CA LEU A 16 4.25 3.97 25.20
C LEU A 16 2.90 3.37 24.81
N VAL A 17 1.99 4.23 24.38
CA VAL A 17 0.85 3.80 23.58
C VAL A 17 1.48 3.29 22.31
N ALA A 18 1.65 1.97 22.22
CA ALA A 18 1.91 1.29 20.97
C ALA A 18 0.70 1.59 20.10
N ILE A 19 0.77 2.67 19.33
CA ILE A 19 -0.15 2.92 18.22
C ILE A 19 0.15 1.77 17.27
N ALA A 20 -0.66 0.71 17.36
CA ALA A 20 -0.66 -0.33 16.35
C ALA A 20 -1.01 0.39 15.05
N ALA A 21 0.01 0.71 14.25
CA ALA A 21 -0.18 1.26 12.93
C ALA A 21 -1.09 0.28 12.19
N ASP A 22 -2.28 0.74 11.82
CA ASP A 22 -3.23 -0.06 11.07
C ASP A 22 -2.50 -0.59 9.83
N LYS A 23 -2.40 -1.91 9.73
CA LYS A 23 -1.67 -2.56 8.64
C LYS A 23 -2.52 -2.68 7.38
N GLY A 24 -3.74 -2.13 7.40
CA GLY A 24 -4.72 -2.34 6.36
C GLY A 24 -5.16 -3.82 6.30
N PRO A 25 -5.95 -4.17 5.28
CA PRO A 25 -6.38 -5.55 5.08
C PRO A 25 -5.19 -6.45 4.75
N GLU A 26 -5.12 -7.65 5.33
CA GLU A 26 -4.00 -8.58 5.11
C GLU A 26 -3.77 -8.87 3.62
N THR A 27 -4.84 -9.29 2.93
CA THR A 27 -4.83 -9.49 1.48
C THR A 27 -6.04 -8.83 0.82
N ILE A 28 -5.88 -8.42 -0.43
CA ILE A 28 -6.99 -7.93 -1.27
C ILE A 28 -6.94 -8.54 -2.66
N ASN A 29 -8.11 -8.89 -3.19
CA ASN A 29 -8.28 -9.19 -4.61
C ASN A 29 -8.43 -7.86 -5.37
N LEU A 30 -7.44 -7.50 -6.19
CA LEU A 30 -7.43 -6.22 -6.90
C LEU A 30 -8.54 -6.13 -7.96
N ALA A 31 -8.87 -7.24 -8.62
CA ALA A 31 -9.92 -7.26 -9.64
C ALA A 31 -11.28 -6.91 -9.02
N GLU A 32 -11.62 -7.56 -7.90
CA GLU A 32 -12.85 -7.28 -7.15
C GLU A 32 -12.85 -5.86 -6.58
N LYS A 33 -11.75 -5.45 -5.94
CA LYS A 33 -11.65 -4.12 -5.30
C LYS A 33 -11.80 -2.98 -6.30
N TRP A 34 -11.30 -3.17 -7.52
CA TRP A 34 -11.32 -2.16 -8.59
C TRP A 34 -12.52 -2.31 -9.54
N GLY A 35 -13.31 -3.37 -9.41
CA GLY A 35 -14.41 -3.66 -10.33
C GLY A 35 -13.93 -4.02 -11.75
N LEU A 36 -12.75 -4.61 -11.87
CA LEU A 36 -12.14 -4.98 -13.15
C LEU A 36 -12.44 -6.45 -13.48
N GLU A 37 -13.03 -6.69 -14.63
CA GLU A 37 -13.00 -8.03 -15.22
C GLU A 37 -11.63 -8.38 -15.78
N THR A 38 -11.13 -9.58 -15.49
CA THR A 38 -9.80 -10.03 -15.90
C THR A 38 -9.88 -11.26 -16.81
N LYS A 39 -8.84 -11.46 -17.64
CA LYS A 39 -8.62 -12.71 -18.41
C LYS A 39 -7.64 -13.66 -17.73
N LYS A 40 -6.77 -13.12 -16.87
CA LYS A 40 -5.82 -13.88 -16.05
C LYS A 40 -6.37 -13.99 -14.63
N SER A 41 -5.75 -14.85 -13.82
CA SER A 41 -6.03 -14.87 -12.40
C SER A 41 -5.92 -13.44 -11.81
N PRO A 42 -6.87 -13.03 -10.96
CA PRO A 42 -6.78 -11.77 -10.24
C PRO A 42 -5.49 -11.67 -9.44
N VAL A 43 -4.92 -10.47 -9.37
CA VAL A 43 -3.77 -10.24 -8.50
C VAL A 43 -4.28 -10.21 -7.06
N ILE A 44 -3.77 -11.12 -6.23
CA ILE A 44 -3.95 -11.09 -4.78
C ILE A 44 -2.79 -10.28 -4.20
N PHE A 45 -3.11 -9.09 -3.69
CA PHE A 45 -2.13 -8.19 -3.11
C PHE A 45 -2.04 -8.41 -1.61
N ASP A 46 -0.85 -8.74 -1.13
CA ASP A 46 -0.52 -8.98 0.28
C ASP A 46 0.12 -7.73 0.90
N HIS A 47 -0.58 -7.04 1.79
CA HIS A 47 -0.05 -5.84 2.44
C HIS A 47 1.09 -6.16 3.39
N ALA A 48 1.02 -7.28 4.12
CA ALA A 48 2.03 -7.65 5.10
C ALA A 48 3.39 -7.86 4.41
N LYS A 49 3.41 -8.49 3.24
CA LYS A 49 4.62 -8.65 2.42
C LYS A 49 5.19 -7.33 1.94
N HIS A 50 4.34 -6.39 1.49
CA HIS A 50 4.80 -5.10 1.00
C HIS A 50 5.28 -4.19 2.15
N GLN A 51 4.64 -4.23 3.31
CA GLN A 51 5.02 -3.43 4.49
C GLN A 51 6.36 -3.84 5.12
N GLN A 52 6.91 -5.01 4.79
CA GLN A 52 8.25 -5.40 5.22
C GLN A 52 9.34 -4.45 4.71
N ASN A 53 9.10 -3.78 3.57
CA ASN A 53 10.10 -2.96 2.88
C ASN A 53 9.56 -1.60 2.42
N ASN A 54 8.32 -1.25 2.81
CA ASN A 54 7.63 -0.04 2.38
C ASN A 54 6.81 0.55 3.54
N THR A 55 6.60 1.85 3.48
CA THR A 55 5.62 2.56 4.32
C THR A 55 4.27 2.67 3.62
N CYS A 56 3.19 2.95 4.35
CA CYS A 56 1.86 3.16 3.75
C CYS A 56 1.90 4.25 2.67
N THR A 57 2.65 5.33 2.95
CA THR A 57 2.79 6.50 2.07
C THR A 57 3.63 6.27 0.83
N ASP A 58 4.32 5.12 0.72
CA ASP A 58 5.03 4.75 -0.52
C ASP A 58 4.04 4.41 -1.65
N CYS A 59 2.80 4.04 -1.29
CA CYS A 59 1.74 3.67 -2.24
C CYS A 59 0.45 4.47 -2.05
N HIS A 60 0.17 5.01 -0.85
CA HIS A 60 -1.06 5.72 -0.53
C HIS A 60 -0.80 7.21 -0.27
N ALA A 61 -1.80 8.04 -0.52
CA ALA A 61 -1.72 9.47 -0.24
C ALA A 61 -1.49 9.80 1.25
N THR A 62 -1.96 8.95 2.17
CA THR A 62 -1.75 9.12 3.62
C THR A 62 -1.40 7.80 4.31
N ALA A 63 -1.03 7.88 5.60
CA ALA A 63 -0.69 6.70 6.41
C ALA A 63 -1.90 5.81 6.70
N GLU A 64 -3.09 6.40 6.72
CA GLU A 64 -4.39 5.74 6.91
C GLU A 64 -4.92 5.10 5.60
N GLY A 65 -4.18 5.25 4.50
CA GLY A 65 -4.56 4.79 3.18
C GLY A 65 -5.04 5.93 2.27
N GLY A 66 -6.03 5.64 1.44
CA GLY A 66 -6.55 6.59 0.45
C GLY A 66 -6.02 6.33 -0.97
N ALA A 67 -6.05 7.37 -1.81
CA ALA A 67 -5.71 7.27 -3.22
C ALA A 67 -4.31 6.69 -3.43
N LEU A 68 -4.15 5.87 -4.47
CA LEU A 68 -2.85 5.28 -4.78
C LEU A 68 -1.95 6.33 -5.43
N VAL A 69 -0.68 6.36 -5.07
CA VAL A 69 0.30 7.33 -5.56
C VAL A 69 1.60 6.64 -5.93
N SER A 70 2.25 7.10 -7.00
CA SER A 70 3.60 6.71 -7.37
C SER A 70 4.27 7.81 -8.18
N GLY A 71 5.46 8.23 -7.77
CA GLY A 71 6.25 9.25 -8.49
C GLY A 71 5.51 10.58 -8.73
N GLY A 72 4.66 11.00 -7.79
CA GLY A 72 3.86 12.23 -7.89
C GLY A 72 2.58 12.11 -8.71
N LYS A 73 2.28 10.93 -9.27
CA LYS A 73 1.02 10.64 -9.97
C LYS A 73 0.05 9.94 -9.03
N THR A 74 -1.22 10.36 -9.07
CA THR A 74 -2.33 9.70 -8.39
C THR A 74 -3.01 8.71 -9.33
N PHE A 75 -3.41 7.56 -8.79
CA PHE A 75 -4.09 6.49 -9.47
C PHE A 75 -5.44 6.25 -8.78
N ASP A 76 -6.51 6.34 -9.57
CA ASP A 76 -7.84 5.86 -9.19
C ASP A 76 -8.19 4.67 -10.08
N PRO A 77 -7.94 3.43 -9.61
CA PRO A 77 -8.19 2.24 -10.42
C PRO A 77 -9.64 2.11 -10.88
N LYS A 78 -10.62 2.56 -10.10
CA LYS A 78 -12.04 2.47 -10.51
C LYS A 78 -12.34 3.45 -11.63
N ALA A 79 -11.82 4.68 -11.54
CA ALA A 79 -11.93 5.65 -12.62
C ALA A 79 -11.21 5.16 -13.89
N MET A 80 -10.03 4.54 -13.76
CA MET A 80 -9.30 3.95 -14.88
C MET A 80 -10.06 2.78 -15.53
N VAL A 81 -10.81 2.00 -14.76
CA VAL A 81 -11.71 0.97 -15.30
C VAL A 81 -12.86 1.61 -16.06
N ALA A 82 -13.50 2.62 -15.47
CA ALA A 82 -14.63 3.33 -16.08
C ALA A 82 -14.24 4.09 -17.37
N SER A 83 -13.03 4.64 -17.43
CA SER A 83 -12.50 5.32 -18.62
C SER A 83 -12.01 4.35 -19.71
N GLY A 84 -11.81 3.08 -19.36
CA GLY A 84 -11.28 2.05 -20.25
C GLY A 84 -9.75 2.04 -20.37
N GLU A 85 -9.04 2.86 -19.59
CA GLU A 85 -7.58 2.83 -19.45
C GLU A 85 -7.10 1.50 -18.83
N LEU A 86 -7.86 0.98 -17.87
CA LEU A 86 -7.68 -0.33 -17.28
C LEU A 86 -8.81 -1.26 -17.73
N LYS A 87 -8.52 -2.13 -18.70
CA LYS A 87 -9.52 -3.01 -19.31
C LYS A 87 -9.10 -4.47 -19.36
N LYS A 88 -10.10 -5.34 -19.46
CA LYS A 88 -9.93 -6.80 -19.59
C LYS A 88 -8.95 -7.16 -20.71
N GLY A 89 -7.86 -7.85 -20.35
CA GLY A 89 -6.82 -8.29 -21.28
C GLY A 89 -5.80 -7.22 -21.68
N GLY A 90 -5.94 -5.98 -21.20
CA GLY A 90 -4.94 -4.92 -21.39
C GLY A 90 -3.72 -5.15 -20.50
N THR A 91 -2.54 -5.26 -21.09
CA THR A 91 -1.27 -5.47 -20.36
C THR A 91 -0.39 -4.22 -20.31
N LYS A 92 -0.57 -3.28 -21.23
CA LYS A 92 0.11 -1.97 -21.24
C LYS A 92 -0.80 -0.96 -20.58
N ASN A 93 -0.52 -0.63 -19.34
CA ASN A 93 -1.27 0.34 -18.54
C ASN A 93 -0.38 0.90 -17.44
N ASP A 94 -0.78 2.04 -16.89
CA ASP A 94 0.05 2.73 -15.90
C ASP A 94 0.13 2.00 -14.55
N VAL A 95 -0.80 1.09 -14.26
CA VAL A 95 -0.70 0.23 -13.06
C VAL A 95 0.54 -0.66 -13.17
N HIS A 96 0.79 -1.27 -14.32
CA HIS A 96 2.03 -2.00 -14.54
C HIS A 96 3.22 -1.06 -14.62
N ASP A 97 3.17 -0.05 -15.49
CA ASP A 97 4.38 0.69 -15.86
C ASP A 97 4.86 1.67 -14.79
N GLU A 98 3.93 2.33 -14.11
CA GLU A 98 4.22 3.45 -13.19
C GLU A 98 3.92 3.12 -11.71
N LEU A 99 2.95 2.25 -11.41
CA LEU A 99 2.62 1.91 -10.02
C LEU A 99 3.43 0.70 -9.52
N CYS A 100 3.21 -0.48 -10.11
CA CYS A 100 3.77 -1.73 -9.59
C CYS A 100 5.19 -1.99 -10.10
N TRP A 101 5.39 -2.04 -11.43
CA TRP A 101 6.70 -2.43 -11.96
C TRP A 101 7.76 -1.35 -11.79
N LYS A 102 7.38 -0.08 -11.63
CA LYS A 102 8.32 1.00 -11.34
C LYS A 102 9.10 0.72 -10.05
N CYS A 103 8.39 0.55 -8.94
CA CYS A 103 9.01 0.20 -7.66
C CYS A 103 9.74 -1.16 -7.74
N HIS A 104 9.15 -2.17 -8.40
CA HIS A 104 9.81 -3.48 -8.54
C HIS A 104 11.10 -3.41 -9.37
N LYS A 105 11.20 -2.51 -10.36
CA LYS A 105 12.44 -2.23 -11.12
C LYS A 105 13.48 -1.59 -10.22
N GLU A 106 13.10 -0.52 -9.54
CA GLU A 106 13.99 0.30 -8.71
C GLU A 106 14.56 -0.51 -7.54
N LYS A 107 13.71 -1.28 -6.86
CA LYS A 107 14.10 -2.17 -5.76
C LYS A 107 14.62 -3.53 -6.22
N LYS A 108 14.74 -3.76 -7.53
CA LYS A 108 15.24 -5.00 -8.15
C LYS A 108 14.55 -6.27 -7.59
N VAL A 109 13.24 -6.20 -7.40
CA VAL A 109 12.44 -7.31 -6.84
C VAL A 109 12.54 -8.52 -7.77
N PRO A 110 13.01 -9.68 -7.30
CA PRO A 110 13.11 -10.89 -8.11
C PRO A 110 11.77 -11.26 -8.72
N LYS A 111 11.72 -11.44 -10.04
CA LYS A 111 10.49 -11.73 -10.80
C LYS A 111 9.37 -10.68 -10.62
N GLY A 112 9.67 -9.47 -10.16
CA GLY A 112 8.68 -8.42 -9.88
C GLY A 112 7.92 -7.88 -11.11
N LYS A 113 8.31 -8.27 -12.34
CA LYS A 113 7.57 -7.98 -13.58
C LYS A 113 6.92 -9.20 -14.22
N SER A 114 7.11 -10.37 -13.62
CA SER A 114 6.61 -11.61 -14.18
C SER A 114 5.09 -11.64 -14.08
N CYS A 115 4.43 -11.83 -15.23
CA CYS A 115 2.98 -11.97 -15.27
C CYS A 115 2.50 -13.08 -14.34
N LYS A 116 3.19 -14.22 -14.32
CA LYS A 116 2.80 -15.41 -13.53
C LYS A 116 3.08 -15.27 -12.03
N THR A 117 3.88 -14.28 -11.64
CA THR A 117 4.21 -14.04 -10.23
C THR A 117 3.20 -13.08 -9.59
N CYS A 118 2.53 -12.26 -10.39
CA CYS A 118 1.47 -11.38 -9.91
C CYS A 118 0.07 -11.95 -10.17
N HIS A 119 -0.13 -12.60 -11.33
CA HIS A 119 -1.39 -13.23 -11.72
C HIS A 119 -1.28 -14.74 -11.56
N GLU A 120 -1.33 -15.20 -10.31
CA GLU A 120 -1.32 -16.62 -9.91
C GLU A 120 -2.75 -17.19 -9.89
#